data_AF-A0A0D6P7P6-F1
#
_entry.id   AF-A0A0D6P7P6-F1
#
_cell.length_a   1.000
_cell.length_b   1.000
_cell.length_c   1.000
_cell.angle_alpha   90.00
_cell.angle_beta   90.00
_cell.angle_gamma   90.00
#
_symmetry.space_group_name_H-M   'P 1'
#
loop_
_entity.id
_entity.type
_entity.pdbx_description
1 polymer ?
#
loop_
_entity_poly.entity_id
_entity_poly.type
_entity_poly.pdbx_seq_one_letter_code
_entity_poly.pdbx_strand_id
1 'polypeptide(L)'
;MPLHAGPANPLGMTGGSESVTLTAAQLPAHTHAVNTSAKAGTTNAPSAGVSLATTGGTPVPLYAPPGTLQPMGPSAGGATGGGQPHDNMQPFVVLNYIIALVGVYPSQG
;
A
#
# COMPACT_ATOMS: atom_id res chain seq x y z
N MET A 1 19.77 -9.43 7.46
CA MET A 1 20.51 -9.09 6.23
C MET A 1 22.00 -9.03 6.55
N PRO A 2 22.89 -9.65 5.78
CA PRO A 2 24.33 -9.55 6.02
C PRO A 2 24.81 -8.11 5.73
N LEU A 3 25.30 -7.43 6.76
CA LEU A 3 26.05 -6.19 6.64
C LEU A 3 27.54 -6.52 6.82
N HIS A 4 28.39 -6.04 5.92
CA HIS A 4 29.84 -6.23 6.04
C HIS A 4 30.35 -5.47 7.27
N ALA A 5 31.18 -6.13 8.09
CA ALA A 5 31.80 -5.51 9.25
C ALA A 5 32.71 -4.36 8.81
N GLY A 6 32.59 -3.21 9.47
CA GLY A 6 33.39 -2.02 9.15
C GLY A 6 33.31 -0.97 10.25
N PRO A 7 34.00 0.17 10.09
CA PRO A 7 34.02 1.22 11.12
C PRO A 7 32.63 1.73 11.52
N ALA A 8 31.67 1.74 10.57
CA ALA A 8 30.27 2.11 10.80
C ALA A 8 29.37 0.94 11.25
N ASN A 9 29.85 -0.30 11.14
CA ASN A 9 29.13 -1.53 11.49
C ASN A 9 30.06 -2.43 12.32
N PRO A 10 30.37 -2.05 13.57
CA PRO A 10 31.22 -2.86 14.43
C PRO A 10 30.58 -4.23 14.69
N LEU A 11 31.43 -5.23 14.94
CA LEU A 11 30.96 -6.57 15.31
C LEU A 11 30.04 -6.51 16.53
N GLY A 12 28.91 -7.23 16.46
CA GLY A 12 27.90 -7.25 17.50
C GLY A 12 26.85 -6.13 17.41
N MET A 13 26.95 -5.23 16.43
CA MET A 13 25.91 -4.24 16.17
C MET A 13 24.61 -4.91 15.74
N THR A 14 23.50 -4.57 16.42
CA THR A 14 22.15 -4.99 16.04
C THR A 14 21.52 -4.00 15.07
N GLY A 15 20.63 -4.48 14.19
CA GLY A 15 19.87 -3.63 13.28
C GLY A 15 18.79 -4.40 12.53
N GLY A 16 18.08 -3.73 11.63
CA GLY A 16 16.94 -4.28 10.91
C GLY A 16 15.61 -3.97 11.59
N SER A 17 14.52 -4.45 10.99
CA SER A 17 13.16 -4.33 11.51
C SER A 17 12.31 -5.47 10.95
N GLU A 18 11.53 -6.11 11.81
CA GLU A 18 10.66 -7.23 11.47
C GLU A 18 9.38 -6.78 10.75
N SER A 19 8.94 -5.54 10.95
CA SER A 19 7.76 -4.99 10.30
C SER A 19 7.94 -3.51 9.97
N VAL A 20 7.46 -3.08 8.81
CA VAL A 20 7.55 -1.67 8.39
C VAL A 20 6.15 -1.12 8.17
N THR A 21 5.87 0.10 8.64
CA THR A 21 4.64 0.81 8.29
C THR A 21 4.91 1.76 7.14
N LEU A 22 4.12 1.66 6.06
CA LEU A 22 4.22 2.60 4.96
C LEU A 22 3.70 3.98 5.38
N THR A 23 4.50 5.00 5.10
CA THR A 23 4.14 6.41 5.22
C THR A 23 3.63 6.94 3.89
N ALA A 24 2.91 8.07 3.92
CA ALA A 24 2.46 8.74 2.69
C ALA A 24 3.63 9.08 1.74
N ALA A 25 4.82 9.40 2.28
CA ALA A 25 6.01 9.69 1.48
C ALA A 25 6.57 8.46 0.75
N GLN A 26 6.22 7.24 1.19
CA GLN A 26 6.62 5.98 0.57
C GLN A 26 5.59 5.46 -0.44
N LEU A 27 4.48 6.18 -0.63
CA LEU A 27 3.46 5.87 -1.63
C LEU A 27 3.61 6.83 -2.83
N PRO A 28 3.67 6.33 -4.08
CA PRO A 28 3.62 7.20 -5.25
C PRO A 28 2.35 8.04 -5.26
N ALA A 29 2.50 9.33 -5.57
CA ALA A 29 1.36 10.20 -5.81
C ALA A 29 0.56 9.65 -7.01
N HIS A 30 -0.72 9.36 -6.78
CA HIS A 30 -1.65 8.95 -7.81
C HIS A 30 -2.97 9.69 -7.61
N THR A 31 -3.70 9.93 -8.69
CA THR A 31 -4.98 10.64 -8.66
C THR A 31 -6.03 9.84 -9.43
N HIS A 32 -7.25 9.81 -8.89
CA HIS A 32 -8.40 9.22 -9.58
C HIS A 32 -9.20 10.35 -10.24
N ALA A 33 -8.80 10.72 -11.45
CA ALA A 33 -9.58 11.67 -12.26
C ALA A 33 -10.80 10.96 -12.84
N VAL A 34 -11.98 11.24 -12.29
CA VAL A 34 -13.27 10.77 -12.83
C VAL A 34 -14.05 11.97 -13.33
N ASN A 35 -14.50 11.91 -14.58
CA ASN A 35 -15.35 12.92 -15.17
C ASN A 35 -16.80 12.39 -15.23
N THR A 36 -17.76 13.23 -14.84
CA THR A 36 -19.18 12.88 -14.78
C THR A 36 -20.01 13.88 -15.57
N SER A 37 -21.20 13.48 -16.02
CA SER A 37 -22.14 14.35 -16.71
C SER A 37 -22.71 15.39 -15.73
N ALA A 38 -22.68 16.67 -16.09
CA ALA A 38 -23.32 17.72 -15.31
C ALA A 38 -24.87 17.65 -15.32
N LYS A 39 -25.47 16.79 -16.16
CA LYS A 39 -26.92 16.56 -16.18
C LYS A 39 -27.37 15.87 -14.90
N ALA A 40 -28.59 16.17 -14.46
CA ALA A 40 -29.24 15.39 -13.43
C ALA A 40 -29.48 13.95 -13.91
N GLY A 41 -29.24 12.97 -13.03
CA GLY A 41 -29.54 11.57 -13.27
C GLY A 41 -31.01 11.36 -13.64
N THR A 42 -31.26 10.41 -14.55
CA THR A 42 -32.60 10.05 -15.03
C THR A 42 -32.90 8.56 -14.90
N THR A 43 -31.86 7.73 -14.70
CA THR A 43 -31.99 6.28 -14.49
C THR A 43 -31.06 5.83 -13.35
N ASN A 44 -31.44 4.72 -12.71
CA ASN A 44 -30.74 4.11 -11.59
C ASN A 44 -29.85 2.94 -12.04
N ALA A 45 -29.87 2.59 -13.32
CA ALA A 45 -29.10 1.49 -13.89
C ALA A 45 -28.16 2.00 -15.00
N PRO A 46 -26.91 1.49 -15.04
CA PRO A 46 -26.02 1.73 -16.18
C PRO A 46 -26.56 1.01 -17.42
N SER A 47 -26.47 1.66 -18.57
CA SER A 47 -26.82 1.09 -19.87
C SER A 47 -25.96 1.72 -20.97
N ALA A 48 -26.06 1.19 -22.19
CA ALA A 48 -25.40 1.81 -23.34
C ALA A 48 -25.92 3.25 -23.54
N GLY A 49 -24.99 4.20 -23.70
CA GLY A 49 -25.32 5.60 -23.98
C GLY A 49 -25.62 6.46 -22.76
N VAL A 50 -25.45 5.95 -21.53
CA VAL A 50 -25.51 6.76 -20.30
C VAL A 50 -24.18 6.74 -19.54
N SER A 51 -23.88 7.82 -18.81
CA SER A 51 -22.71 7.98 -17.95
C SER A 51 -23.14 8.36 -16.54
N LEU A 52 -22.22 8.24 -15.57
CA LEU A 52 -22.42 8.79 -14.24
C LEU A 52 -22.75 10.28 -14.32
N ALA A 53 -23.72 10.71 -13.53
CA ALA A 53 -24.36 12.02 -13.60
C ALA A 53 -24.56 12.60 -12.19
N THR A 54 -24.91 13.88 -12.09
CA THR A 54 -25.26 14.48 -10.79
C THR A 54 -26.55 13.85 -10.25
N THR A 55 -26.68 13.74 -8.93
CA THR A 55 -27.84 13.06 -8.31
C THR A 55 -29.15 13.77 -8.68
N GLY A 56 -30.09 13.03 -9.28
CA GLY A 56 -31.29 13.62 -9.89
C GLY A 56 -32.57 13.65 -9.03
N GLY A 57 -32.50 13.35 -7.73
CA GLY A 57 -33.69 13.39 -6.84
C GLY A 57 -33.85 12.14 -5.97
N THR A 58 -35.10 11.78 -5.63
CA THR A 58 -35.45 10.59 -4.83
C THR A 58 -36.51 9.74 -5.55
N PRO A 59 -36.28 8.42 -5.78
CA PRO A 59 -35.04 7.68 -5.56
C PRO A 59 -33.89 8.32 -6.34
N VAL A 60 -32.63 8.07 -5.98
CA VAL A 60 -31.47 8.76 -6.56
C VAL A 60 -31.09 8.14 -7.91
N PRO A 61 -31.48 8.70 -9.06
CA PRO A 61 -30.90 8.30 -10.33
C PRO A 61 -29.46 8.81 -10.41
N LEU A 62 -28.58 7.95 -10.92
CA LEU A 62 -27.13 8.18 -10.98
C LEU A 62 -26.61 8.24 -12.42
N TYR A 63 -27.45 7.91 -13.40
CA TYR A 63 -27.04 7.85 -14.80
C TYR A 63 -27.90 8.76 -15.68
N ALA A 64 -27.26 9.39 -16.67
CA ALA A 64 -27.92 10.19 -17.69
C ALA A 64 -27.11 10.11 -19.00
N PRO A 65 -27.69 10.47 -20.16
CA PRO A 65 -26.93 10.63 -21.38
C PRO A 65 -25.70 11.54 -21.17
N PRO A 66 -24.60 11.33 -21.91
CA PRO A 66 -23.42 12.18 -21.79
C PRO A 66 -23.79 13.65 -22.07
N GLY A 67 -23.18 14.55 -21.31
CA GLY A 67 -23.30 15.99 -21.45
C GLY A 67 -21.93 16.64 -21.29
N THR A 68 -21.89 17.92 -20.93
CA THR A 68 -20.63 18.56 -20.51
C THR A 68 -20.06 17.79 -19.33
N LEU A 69 -18.88 17.22 -19.54
CA LEU A 69 -18.17 16.48 -18.51
C LEU A 69 -17.55 17.45 -17.51
N GLN A 70 -17.75 17.17 -16.23
CA GLN A 70 -17.16 17.92 -15.12
C GLN A 70 -16.36 16.95 -14.23
N PRO A 71 -15.24 17.40 -13.64
CA PRO A 71 -14.50 16.60 -12.68
C PRO A 71 -15.41 16.28 -11.48
N MET A 72 -15.36 15.03 -11.03
CA MET A 72 -16.03 14.58 -9.83
C MET A 72 -15.50 15.37 -8.61
N GLY A 73 -16.37 15.64 -7.64
CA GLY A 73 -16.01 16.43 -6.47
C GLY A 73 -14.81 15.85 -5.69
N PRO A 74 -13.95 16.68 -5.07
CA PRO A 74 -12.73 16.22 -4.38
C PRO A 74 -12.97 15.21 -3.26
N SER A 75 -14.17 15.18 -2.67
CA SER A 75 -14.56 14.25 -1.60
C SER A 75 -14.85 12.83 -2.09
N ALA A 76 -14.94 12.61 -3.41
CA ALA A 76 -15.22 11.29 -3.97
C ALA A 76 -13.97 10.40 -4.05
N GLY A 77 -12.76 10.99 -3.95
CA GLY A 77 -11.50 10.26 -3.79
C GLY A 77 -11.01 10.36 -2.35
N GLY A 78 -10.75 9.23 -1.71
CA GLY A 78 -10.12 9.18 -0.38
C GLY A 78 -8.62 8.95 -0.46
N ALA A 79 -7.89 9.37 0.58
CA ALA A 79 -6.51 8.93 0.77
C ALA A 79 -6.50 7.46 1.25
N THR A 80 -5.68 6.62 0.63
CA THR A 80 -5.46 5.21 1.03
C THR A 80 -4.13 5.08 1.76
N GLY A 81 -4.05 4.11 2.68
CA GLY A 81 -2.88 3.85 3.52
C GLY A 81 -3.26 3.91 4.99
N GLY A 82 -3.89 2.83 5.50
CA GLY A 82 -4.43 2.74 6.86
C GLY A 82 -3.39 2.59 7.97
N GLY A 83 -2.12 2.93 7.70
CA GLY A 83 -1.03 2.87 8.67
C GLY A 83 -0.70 1.47 9.22
N GLN A 84 -1.20 0.40 8.56
CA GLN A 84 -0.93 -0.96 9.01
C GLN A 84 0.48 -1.39 8.60
N PRO A 85 1.24 -2.01 9.52
CA PRO A 85 2.55 -2.54 9.19
C PRO A 85 2.42 -3.78 8.28
N HIS A 86 3.41 -3.96 7.41
CA HIS A 86 3.62 -5.19 6.66
C HIS A 86 4.85 -5.93 7.20
N ASP A 87 4.83 -7.26 7.07
CA ASP A 87 5.95 -8.12 7.43
C ASP A 87 7.15 -7.77 6.54
N ASN A 88 8.31 -7.54 7.18
CA ASN A 88 9.57 -7.25 6.52
C ASN A 88 10.56 -8.41 6.66
N MET A 89 10.11 -9.55 7.21
CA MET A 89 10.89 -10.78 7.24
C MET A 89 10.73 -11.55 5.92
N GLN A 90 11.86 -11.80 5.25
CA GLN A 90 11.91 -12.77 4.17
C GLN A 90 11.70 -14.20 4.72
N PRO A 91 11.33 -15.20 3.90
CA PRO A 91 11.24 -16.59 4.34
C PRO A 91 12.50 -17.05 5.10
N PHE A 92 12.32 -17.66 6.27
CA PHE A 92 13.42 -18.03 7.15
C PHE A 92 13.20 -19.39 7.82
N VAL A 93 14.30 -19.95 8.35
CA VAL A 93 14.31 -21.14 9.21
C VAL A 93 15.05 -20.80 10.50
N VAL A 94 14.52 -21.25 11.63
CA VAL A 94 15.14 -21.01 12.95
C VAL A 94 16.18 -22.09 13.21
N LEU A 95 17.39 -21.66 13.61
CA LEU A 95 18.50 -22.54 13.96
C LEU A 95 19.03 -22.20 15.36
N ASN A 96 19.64 -23.18 16.02
CA ASN A 96 20.36 -22.97 17.28
C ASN A 96 21.80 -22.54 16.97
N TYR A 97 22.21 -21.39 17.50
CA TYR A 97 23.60 -20.93 17.42
C TYR A 97 24.39 -21.47 18.62
N ILE A 98 25.45 -22.23 18.37
CA ILE A 98 26.31 -22.83 19.40
C ILE A 98 27.74 -22.33 19.20
N ILE A 99 28.38 -21.87 20.28
CA ILE A 99 29.78 -21.44 20.30
C ILE A 99 30.51 -22.29 21.35
N ALA A 100 31.56 -23.01 20.94
CA ALA A 100 32.42 -23.74 21.86
C ALA A 100 33.34 -22.76 22.59
N LEU A 101 33.21 -22.68 23.92
CA LEU A 101 34.03 -21.79 24.76
C LEU A 101 35.38 -22.40 25.14
N VAL A 102 35.48 -23.74 25.15
CA VAL A 102 36.68 -24.51 25.50
C VAL A 102 36.72 -25.79 24.64
N GLY A 103 37.90 -26.13 24.13
CA GLY A 103 38.18 -27.38 23.41
C GLY A 103 39.68 -27.59 23.25
N VAL A 104 40.11 -28.84 23.09
CA VAL A 104 41.52 -29.19 22.78
C VAL A 104 41.63 -29.30 21.26
N TYR A 105 42.30 -28.34 20.63
CA TYR A 105 42.51 -28.35 19.17
C TYR A 105 43.97 -28.72 18.83
N PRO A 106 44.22 -29.63 17.87
CA PRO A 106 43.25 -30.50 17.19
C PRO A 106 43.16 -31.88 17.88
N SER A 107 41.95 -32.37 18.17
CA SER A 107 41.74 -33.80 18.39
C SER A 107 41.52 -34.47 17.03
N GLN A 108 42.61 -34.91 16.39
CA GLN A 108 42.53 -35.72 15.18
C GLN A 108 42.41 -37.19 15.58
N GLY A 109 41.32 -37.82 15.16
CA GLY A 109 41.19 -39.26 15.00
C GLY A 109 40.80 -39.52 13.56
#